data_AF-A0AAW8M662-F1
#
_entry.id   AF-A0AAW8M662-F1
#
_cell.length_a   1.000
_cell.length_b   1.000
_cell.length_c   1.000
_cell.angle_alpha   90.00
_cell.angle_beta   90.00
_cell.angle_gamma   90.00
#
_symmetry.space_group_name_H-M   'P 1'
#
loop_
_entity.id
_entity.type
_entity.pdbx_description
1 polymer ?
#
loop_
_entity_poly.entity_id
_entity_poly.type
_entity_poly.pdbx_seq_one_letter_code
_entity_poly.pdbx_strand_id
1 'polypeptide(L)'
;MTKPTMTEPEFLAFVKKICDVDYPSDSAHVAAIMEFEKISEHPSGSDLIYYPEDGHNSAEQIVEKVKAWRTANGKPGFKQP
;
A
#
# COMPACT_ATOMS: atom_id res chain seq x y z
N MET A 1 -9.04 -8.12 -14.87
CA MET A 1 -8.82 -7.23 -13.72
C MET A 1 -8.35 -8.09 -12.56
N THR A 2 -7.10 -7.94 -12.11
CA THR A 2 -6.52 -8.78 -11.05
C THR A 2 -6.98 -8.26 -9.68
N LYS A 3 -7.57 -9.13 -8.87
CA LYS A 3 -7.92 -8.82 -7.49
C LYS A 3 -6.64 -8.84 -6.64
N PRO A 4 -6.44 -7.92 -5.68
CA PRO A 4 -5.36 -8.03 -4.72
C PRO A 4 -5.43 -9.41 -4.03
N THR A 5 -4.29 -10.10 -3.94
CA THR A 5 -4.19 -11.41 -3.27
C THR A 5 -4.33 -11.30 -1.75
N MET A 6 -4.14 -10.10 -1.20
CA MET A 6 -4.22 -9.78 0.21
C MET A 6 -5.63 -9.35 0.63
N THR A 7 -6.01 -9.76 1.85
CA THR A 7 -7.09 -9.14 2.63
C THR A 7 -6.67 -7.75 3.12
N GLU A 8 -7.63 -6.93 3.52
CA GLU A 8 -7.35 -5.57 4.04
C GLU A 8 -6.44 -5.60 5.28
N PRO A 9 -6.61 -6.49 6.28
CA PRO A 9 -5.70 -6.59 7.41
C PRO A 9 -4.27 -7.02 7.03
N GLU A 10 -4.13 -7.93 6.06
CA GLU A 10 -2.81 -8.35 5.57
C GLU A 10 -2.10 -7.21 4.84
N PHE A 11 -2.84 -6.46 4.02
CA PHE A 11 -2.30 -5.29 3.33
C PHE A 11 -1.92 -4.17 4.31
N LEU A 12 -2.72 -3.93 5.34
CA LEU A 12 -2.39 -2.98 6.40
C LEU A 12 -1.12 -3.40 7.16
N ALA A 13 -1.01 -4.66 7.56
CA ALA A 13 0.20 -5.16 8.21
C ALA A 13 1.44 -5.01 7.32
N PHE A 14 1.28 -5.26 6.01
CA PHE A 14 2.34 -5.06 5.02
C PHE A 14 2.76 -3.58 4.91
N VAL A 15 1.82 -2.65 4.76
CA VAL A 15 2.12 -1.20 4.69
C VAL A 15 2.79 -0.73 5.98
N LYS A 16 2.32 -1.21 7.15
CA LYS A 16 2.93 -0.86 8.43
C LYS A 16 4.39 -1.27 8.52
N LYS A 17 4.76 -2.47 8.06
CA LYS A 17 6.16 -2.89 8.00
C LYS A 17 7.03 -1.97 7.14
N ILE A 18 6.48 -1.45 6.04
CA ILE A 18 7.18 -0.47 5.19
C ILE A 18 7.38 0.85 5.95
N CYS A 19 6.33 1.38 6.59
CA CYS A 19 6.45 2.60 7.39
C CYS A 19 7.46 2.47 8.54
N ASP A 20 7.49 1.31 9.20
CA ASP A 20 8.37 1.02 10.34
C ASP A 20 9.79 0.60 9.91
N VAL A 21 10.05 0.46 8.61
CA VAL A 21 11.31 -0.06 8.02
C VAL A 21 11.70 -1.42 8.63
N ASP A 22 10.71 -2.27 8.89
CA ASP A 22 10.88 -3.59 9.54
C ASP A 22 11.22 -4.68 8.52
N TYR A 23 12.44 -4.60 7.97
CA TYR A 23 12.97 -5.55 6.98
C TYR A 23 14.43 -5.91 7.29
N PRO A 24 14.87 -7.13 6.92
CA PRO A 24 16.22 -7.62 7.25
C PRO A 24 17.34 -6.92 6.45
N SER A 25 17.01 -6.14 5.43
CA SER A 25 17.95 -5.39 4.61
C SER A 25 17.26 -4.26 3.83
N ASP A 26 18.02 -3.26 3.41
CA ASP A 26 17.56 -2.20 2.51
C ASP A 26 16.99 -2.78 1.21
N SER A 27 17.60 -3.84 0.67
CA SER A 27 17.11 -4.51 -0.55
C SER A 27 15.75 -5.17 -0.35
N ALA A 28 15.50 -5.77 0.83
CA ALA A 28 14.20 -6.35 1.17
C ALA A 28 13.14 -5.26 1.36
N HIS A 29 13.53 -4.12 1.96
CA HIS A 29 12.67 -2.95 2.10
C HIS A 29 12.29 -2.37 0.74
N VAL A 30 13.26 -2.18 -0.16
CA VAL A 30 13.02 -1.73 -1.54
C VAL A 30 12.10 -2.68 -2.31
N ALA A 31 12.30 -4.00 -2.16
CA ALA A 31 11.41 -4.98 -2.79
C ALA A 31 9.96 -4.87 -2.27
N ALA A 32 9.76 -4.58 -0.98
CA ALA A 32 8.44 -4.33 -0.42
C ALA A 32 7.79 -3.05 -0.97
N ILE A 33 8.55 -1.97 -1.14
CA ILE A 33 8.05 -0.73 -1.75
C ILE A 33 7.57 -1.00 -3.19
N MET A 34 8.34 -1.74 -3.98
CA MET A 34 7.97 -2.10 -5.36
C MET A 34 6.70 -2.97 -5.41
N GLU A 35 6.55 -3.92 -4.48
CA GLU A 35 5.34 -4.73 -4.39
C GLU A 35 4.12 -3.90 -3.94
N PHE A 36 4.31 -2.90 -3.06
CA PHE A 36 3.26 -1.94 -2.71
C PHE A 36 2.75 -1.15 -3.93
N GLU A 37 3.64 -0.63 -4.77
CA GLU A 37 3.25 0.08 -6.00
C GLU A 37 2.44 -0.82 -6.94
N LYS A 38 2.90 -2.06 -7.12
CA LYS A 38 2.23 -3.07 -7.94
C LYS A 38 0.84 -3.46 -7.42
N ILE A 39 0.68 -3.64 -6.10
CA ILE A 39 -0.61 -4.03 -5.51
C ILE A 39 -1.58 -2.84 -5.47
N SER A 40 -1.08 -1.66 -5.08
CA SER A 40 -1.92 -0.46 -4.99
C SER A 40 -2.43 -0.05 -6.37
N GLU A 41 -1.58 -0.16 -7.40
CA GLU A 41 -1.77 0.40 -8.75
C GLU A 41 -2.01 1.92 -8.74
N HIS A 42 -1.78 2.59 -7.60
CA HIS A 42 -2.02 4.02 -7.44
C HIS A 42 -0.95 4.80 -8.24
N PRO A 43 -1.33 5.84 -9.00
CA PRO A 43 -0.39 6.58 -9.86
C PRO A 43 0.74 7.24 -9.08
N SER A 44 0.49 7.68 -7.84
CA SER A 44 1.52 8.22 -6.95
C SER A 44 2.49 7.17 -6.39
N GLY A 45 2.22 5.87 -6.55
CA GLY A 45 3.10 4.80 -6.09
C GLY A 45 3.57 4.99 -4.64
N SER A 46 4.88 4.83 -4.42
CA SER A 46 5.52 5.00 -3.12
C SER A 46 5.51 6.44 -2.58
N ASP A 47 5.16 7.45 -3.37
CA ASP A 47 4.98 8.82 -2.88
C ASP A 47 3.85 8.91 -1.84
N LEU A 48 2.89 7.97 -1.87
CA LEU A 48 1.87 7.86 -0.81
C LEU A 48 2.47 7.64 0.58
N ILE A 49 3.66 7.02 0.65
CA ILE A 49 4.40 6.69 1.87
C ILE A 49 5.37 7.83 2.21
N TYR A 50 6.12 8.32 1.23
CA TYR A 50 7.26 9.24 1.46
C TYR A 50 6.93 10.73 1.35
N TYR A 51 5.92 11.08 0.55
CA TYR A 51 5.55 12.46 0.26
C TYR A 51 4.04 12.67 0.45
N PRO A 52 3.53 12.48 1.69
CA PRO A 52 2.13 12.72 2.01
C PRO A 52 1.75 14.18 1.75
N GLU A 53 0.66 14.40 0.99
CA GLU A 53 0.15 15.74 0.68
C GLU A 53 -0.13 16.59 1.94
N ASP A 54 -0.57 15.95 3.03
CA ASP A 54 -0.92 16.60 4.30
C ASP A 54 0.17 16.48 5.39
N GLY A 55 1.41 16.15 5.01
CA GLY A 55 2.58 16.15 5.91
C GLY A 55 2.95 14.78 6.50
N HIS A 56 2.01 14.04 7.10
CA HIS A 56 2.28 12.66 7.55
C HIS A 56 1.05 11.77 7.35
N ASN A 57 1.22 10.62 6.67
CA ASN A 57 0.18 9.59 6.59
C ASN A 57 0.57 8.40 7.49
N SER A 58 -0.34 7.95 8.36
CA SER A 58 -0.21 6.63 8.99
C SER A 58 -0.43 5.51 7.96
N ALA A 59 -0.05 4.28 8.31
CA ALA A 59 -0.31 3.11 7.47
C ALA A 59 -1.80 2.96 7.15
N GLU A 60 -2.69 3.23 8.10
CA GLU A 60 -4.15 3.19 7.92
C GLU A 60 -4.61 4.24 6.89
N GLN A 61 -4.08 5.46 6.97
CA GLN A 61 -4.41 6.53 6.01
C GLN A 61 -3.93 6.18 4.60
N ILE A 62 -2.76 5.55 4.46
CA ILE A 62 -2.25 5.06 3.17
C ILE A 62 -3.18 3.98 2.61
N VAL A 63 -3.58 3.01 3.43
CA VAL A 63 -4.49 1.93 3.01
C VAL A 63 -5.85 2.49 2.56
N GLU A 64 -6.41 3.44 3.30
CA GLU A 64 -7.67 4.11 2.92
C GLU A 64 -7.54 4.88 1.60
N LYS A 65 -6.43 5.61 1.37
CA LYS A 65 -6.17 6.28 0.09
C LYS A 65 -6.11 5.29 -1.08
N VAL A 66 -5.39 4.17 -0.91
CA VAL A 66 -5.32 3.10 -1.92
C VAL A 66 -6.70 2.51 -2.20
N LYS A 67 -7.47 2.19 -1.15
CA LYS A 67 -8.82 1.64 -1.25
C LYS A 67 -9.77 2.58 -1.98
N ALA A 68 -9.83 3.84 -1.57
CA ALA A 68 -10.66 4.87 -2.18
C ALA A 68 -10.34 5.04 -3.67
N TRP A 69 -9.05 5.15 -4.01
CA TRP A 69 -8.63 5.29 -5.41
C TRP A 69 -8.99 4.06 -6.25
N ARG A 70 -8.71 2.85 -5.75
CA ARG A 70 -9.04 1.60 -6.47
C ARG A 70 -10.53 1.49 -6.74
N THR A 71 -11.37 1.80 -5.73
CA THR A 71 -12.83 1.83 -5.89
C THR A 71 -13.28 2.86 -6.91
N ALA A 72 -12.75 4.09 -6.86
CA ALA A 72 -13.08 5.15 -7.82
C ALA A 72 -12.69 4.81 -9.26
N ASN A 73 -11.69 3.95 -9.46
CA ASN A 73 -11.17 3.53 -10.77
C ASN A 73 -11.68 2.14 -11.21
N GLY A 74 -12.75 1.62 -10.58
CA GLY A 74 -13.37 0.35 -10.95
C GLY A 74 -12.45 -0.87 -10.77
N LYS A 75 -11.42 -0.76 -9.93
CA LYS A 75 -10.53 -1.87 -9.60
C LYS A 75 -11.17 -2.73 -8.51
N PRO A 76 -10.93 -4.06 -8.50
CA PRO A 76 -11.39 -4.90 -7.42
C PRO A 76 -10.79 -4.45 -6.08
N GLY A 77 -11.61 -4.39 -5.05
CA GLY A 77 -11.17 -4.22 -3.66
C GLY A 77 -10.39 -5.43 -3.14
N PHE A 78 -9.89 -5.33 -1.91
CA PHE A 78 -9.13 -6.39 -1.26
C PHE A 78 -9.87 -7.73 -1.22
N LYS A 79 -9.11 -8.82 -1.00
CA LYS A 79 -9.68 -10.13 -0.74
C LYS A 79 -10.59 -10.05 0.49
N GLN A 80 -11.77 -10.68 0.41
CA GLN A 80 -12.59 -10.86 1.60
C GLN A 80 -12.03 -12.04 2.40
N PRO A 81 -12.15 -12.03 3.75
CA PRO A 81 -11.76 -13.16 4.59
C PRO A 81 -12.34 -14.48 4.11
#